data_AF-A0A163KKN1-F1
#
_entry.id   AF-A0A163KKN1-F1
#
_cell.length_a   1.000
_cell.length_b   1.000
_cell.length_c   1.000
_cell.angle_alpha   90.00
_cell.angle_beta   90.00
_cell.angle_gamma   90.00
#
_symmetry.space_group_name_H-M   'P 1'
#
loop_
_entity.id
_entity.type
_entity.pdbx_description
1 polymer ?
#
loop_
_entity_poly.entity_id
_entity_poly.type
_entity_poly.pdbx_seq_one_letter_code
_entity_poly.pdbx_strand_id
1 'polypeptide(L)'
;MNCMDTSDDSHFPVVSTQESNSGLSISIHPLVLLNISDHHTRTRLQTHSEEVNICGAILAQQSGREIDIINSFEVPLDPAELTIDPTYLDTKLDQLKQVFPNLDFIGWYSTGTTPTERDLKIHSQLV
;
A
#
# COMPACT_ATOMS: atom_id res chain seq x y z
N MET A 1 -9.95 -32.36 -36.93
CA MET A 1 -9.02 -32.58 -35.79
C MET A 1 -7.84 -31.63 -35.97
N ASN A 2 -7.46 -30.74 -35.08
CA ASN A 2 -7.90 -30.37 -33.74
C ASN A 2 -7.37 -28.93 -33.53
N CYS A 3 -8.23 -27.99 -33.18
CA CYS A 3 -8.31 -27.35 -31.86
C CYS A 3 -7.51 -26.03 -31.76
N MET A 4 -8.30 -24.96 -31.76
CA MET A 4 -8.07 -23.66 -31.16
C MET A 4 -7.20 -23.74 -29.90
N ASP A 5 -6.11 -22.98 -29.87
CA ASP A 5 -5.47 -22.55 -28.62
C ASP A 5 -5.39 -21.02 -28.64
N THR A 6 -6.49 -20.40 -28.24
CA THR A 6 -6.51 -19.01 -27.77
C THR A 6 -6.47 -19.06 -26.26
N SER A 7 -5.26 -19.23 -25.72
CA SER A 7 -4.96 -18.85 -24.35
C SER A 7 -4.85 -17.32 -24.30
N ASP A 8 -6.01 -16.65 -24.33
CA ASP A 8 -6.13 -15.24 -24.00
C ASP A 8 -5.94 -15.12 -22.49
N ASP A 9 -4.69 -14.88 -22.07
CA ASP A 9 -4.34 -14.59 -20.69
C ASP A 9 -4.78 -13.15 -20.39
N SER A 10 -6.09 -12.96 -20.31
CA SER A 10 -6.74 -11.67 -20.06
C SER A 10 -6.54 -11.31 -18.58
N HIS A 11 -5.32 -10.88 -18.23
CA HIS A 11 -5.07 -10.17 -16.98
C HIS A 11 -5.79 -8.83 -17.07
N PHE A 12 -7.02 -8.75 -16.55
CA PHE A 12 -7.75 -7.50 -16.52
C PHE A 12 -6.94 -6.48 -15.70
N PRO A 13 -6.59 -5.32 -16.27
CA PRO A 13 -5.87 -4.31 -15.53
C PRO A 13 -6.74 -3.87 -14.36
N VAL A 14 -6.27 -4.13 -13.14
CA VAL A 14 -6.89 -3.70 -11.89
C VAL A 14 -6.87 -2.17 -11.75
N VAL A 15 -6.03 -1.50 -12.55
CA VAL A 15 -5.85 -0.06 -12.56
C VAL A 15 -6.66 0.55 -13.72
N SER A 16 -7.50 1.54 -13.39
CA SER A 16 -8.15 2.38 -14.39
C SER A 16 -7.12 3.30 -15.07
N THR A 17 -7.18 3.40 -16.39
CA THR A 17 -6.35 4.34 -17.18
C THR A 17 -6.96 5.73 -17.30
N GLN A 18 -8.12 5.97 -16.67
CA GLN A 18 -8.72 7.31 -16.65
C GLN A 18 -7.90 8.26 -15.78
N GLU A 19 -7.63 9.45 -16.31
CA GLU A 19 -7.00 10.51 -15.55
C GLU A 19 -7.92 10.99 -14.43
N SER A 20 -7.42 10.90 -13.20
CA SER A 20 -8.11 11.40 -12.01
C SER A 20 -8.08 12.92 -12.00
N ASN A 21 -9.23 13.58 -12.22
CA ASN A 21 -9.33 15.04 -12.21
C ASN A 21 -9.82 15.59 -10.85
N SER A 22 -9.22 15.12 -9.76
CA SER A 22 -9.61 15.49 -8.38
C SER A 22 -9.19 16.91 -7.99
N GLY A 23 -8.23 17.51 -8.70
CA GLY A 23 -7.67 18.82 -8.38
C GLY A 23 -6.89 18.85 -7.05
N LEU A 24 -6.45 17.69 -6.57
CA LEU A 24 -5.60 17.54 -5.38
C LEU A 24 -4.12 17.72 -5.77
N SER A 25 -3.37 18.40 -4.91
CA SER A 25 -1.91 18.51 -5.00
C SER A 25 -1.29 17.58 -3.97
N ILE A 26 -0.42 16.68 -4.39
CA ILE A 26 0.17 15.66 -3.52
C ILE A 26 1.69 15.85 -3.49
N SER A 27 2.23 16.04 -2.29
CA SER A 27 3.67 16.10 -2.03
C SER A 27 4.08 14.87 -1.23
N ILE A 28 5.22 14.27 -1.57
CA ILE A 28 5.75 13.10 -0.85
C ILE A 28 7.08 13.47 -0.21
N HIS A 29 7.16 13.33 1.11
CA HIS A 29 8.42 13.50 1.84
C HIS A 29 9.37 12.33 1.56
N PRO A 30 10.67 12.58 1.36
CA PRO A 30 11.67 11.53 1.10
C PRO A 30 11.72 10.44 2.19
N LEU A 31 11.34 10.79 3.43
CA LEU A 31 11.27 9.84 4.54
C LEU A 31 10.34 8.65 4.23
N VAL A 32 9.21 8.88 3.57
CA VAL A 32 8.25 7.83 3.22
C VAL A 32 8.88 6.82 2.26
N LEU A 33 9.56 7.31 1.23
CA LEU A 33 10.26 6.45 0.27
C LEU A 33 11.38 5.65 0.94
N LEU A 34 12.10 6.26 1.88
CA LEU A 34 13.14 5.60 2.66
C LEU A 34 12.54 4.49 3.55
N ASN A 35 11.44 4.76 4.26
CA ASN A 35 10.77 3.78 5.10
C ASN A 35 10.30 2.57 4.30
N ILE A 36 9.70 2.79 3.12
CA ILE A 36 9.24 1.71 2.24
C ILE A 36 10.44 0.89 1.71
N SER A 37 11.50 1.57 1.29
CA SER A 37 12.70 0.92 0.75
C SER A 37 13.42 0.07 1.81
N ASP A 38 13.51 0.59 3.03
CA ASP A 38 14.08 -0.12 4.17
C ASP A 38 13.21 -1.34 4.55
N HIS A 39 11.89 -1.16 4.66
CA HIS A 39 10.96 -2.26 4.92
C HIS A 39 11.10 -3.38 3.87
N HIS A 40 11.13 -3.03 2.58
CA HIS A 40 11.30 -4.01 1.51
C HIS A 40 12.63 -4.76 1.62
N THR A 41 13.73 -4.03 1.81
CA THR A 41 15.07 -4.62 1.89
C THR A 41 15.23 -5.50 3.12
N ARG A 42 14.72 -5.06 4.27
CA ARG A 42 14.78 -5.80 5.53
C ARG A 42 14.00 -7.11 5.43
N THR A 43 12.77 -7.06 4.92
CA THR A 43 11.92 -8.25 4.81
C THR A 43 12.53 -9.26 3.82
N ARG A 44 13.07 -8.79 2.68
CA ARG A 44 13.79 -9.65 1.71
C ARG A 44 14.95 -10.40 2.34
N LEU A 45 15.76 -9.71 3.14
CA LEU A 45 16.91 -10.32 3.83
C LEU A 45 16.48 -11.28 4.93
N GLN A 46 15.36 -11.03 5.61
CA GLN A 46 14.85 -11.90 6.66
C GLN A 46 14.24 -13.19 6.11
N THR A 47 13.42 -13.09 5.06
CA THR A 47 12.72 -14.24 4.45
C THR A 47 13.58 -15.01 3.45
N HIS A 48 14.75 -14.48 3.07
CA HIS A 48 15.61 -15.03 2.02
C HIS A 48 14.84 -15.28 0.70
N SER A 49 13.84 -14.45 0.43
CA SER A 49 12.94 -14.59 -0.72
C SER A 49 13.07 -13.37 -1.63
N GLU A 50 13.26 -13.60 -2.93
CA GLU A 50 13.36 -12.52 -3.93
C GLU A 50 12.02 -11.80 -4.14
N GLU A 51 10.91 -12.53 -4.01
CA GLU A 51 9.56 -11.99 -4.09
C GLU A 51 9.02 -11.73 -2.69
N VAL A 52 8.99 -10.45 -2.31
CA VAL A 52 8.46 -10.03 -1.02
C VAL A 52 7.24 -9.16 -1.22
N ASN A 53 6.13 -9.61 -0.65
CA ASN A 53 4.92 -8.84 -0.57
C ASN A 53 4.90 -8.14 0.79
N ILE A 54 5.18 -6.85 0.79
CA ILE A 54 4.99 -6.00 1.97
C ILE A 54 3.85 -5.02 1.74
N CYS A 55 3.20 -4.64 2.83
CA CYS A 55 2.27 -3.53 2.85
C CYS A 55 2.52 -2.63 4.06
N GLY A 56 1.98 -1.42 4.00
CA GLY A 56 2.02 -0.52 5.12
C GLY A 56 1.09 0.66 4.96
N ALA A 57 0.91 1.38 6.05
CA ALA A 57 0.04 2.53 6.14
C ALA A 57 0.81 3.83 5.83
N ILE A 58 0.11 4.78 5.23
CA ILE A 58 0.62 6.12 4.89
C ILE A 58 -0.11 7.14 5.73
N LEU A 59 0.68 8.02 6.34
CA LEU A 59 0.22 9.14 7.15
C LEU A 59 0.54 10.45 6.43
N ALA A 60 -0.46 11.31 6.35
CA ALA A 60 -0.35 12.59 5.70
C ALA A 60 -1.02 13.68 6.51
N GLN A 61 -0.64 14.92 6.21
CA GLN A 61 -1.36 16.10 6.64
C GLN A 61 -2.12 16.67 5.44
N GLN A 62 -3.41 16.98 5.64
CA GLN A 62 -4.22 17.60 4.61
C GLN A 62 -4.48 19.07 4.94
N SER A 63 -4.08 19.96 4.03
CA SER A 63 -4.33 21.40 4.09
C SER A 63 -5.19 21.81 2.90
N GLY A 64 -6.51 21.72 3.05
CA GLY A 64 -7.45 21.99 1.97
C GLY A 64 -7.36 20.94 0.86
N ARG A 65 -6.75 21.32 -0.28
CA ARG A 65 -6.51 20.44 -1.44
C ARG A 65 -5.07 19.95 -1.57
N GLU A 66 -4.21 20.39 -0.67
CA GLU A 66 -2.82 19.94 -0.59
C GLU A 66 -2.73 18.79 0.41
N ILE A 67 -2.12 17.69 -0.02
CA ILE A 67 -1.87 16.50 0.79
C ILE A 67 -0.37 16.31 0.86
N ASP A 68 0.18 16.47 2.06
CA ASP A 68 1.59 16.25 2.34
C ASP A 68 1.76 14.88 2.99
N ILE A 69 2.28 13.92 2.23
CA ILE A 69 2.59 12.56 2.69
C ILE A 69 3.91 12.62 3.45
N ILE A 70 3.84 12.54 4.78
CA ILE A 70 4.96 12.86 5.67
C ILE A 70 5.59 11.60 6.25
N ASN A 71 4.79 10.59 6.58
CA ASN A 71 5.27 9.40 7.25
C ASN A 71 4.57 8.13 6.75
N SER A 72 5.17 6.98 7.01
CA SER A 72 4.60 5.67 6.72
C SER A 72 5.15 4.64 7.70
N PHE A 73 4.36 3.61 7.97
CA PHE A 73 4.77 2.50 8.82
C PHE A 73 4.36 1.16 8.23
N GLU A 74 5.08 0.11 8.58
CA GLU A 74 4.81 -1.26 8.14
C GLU A 74 3.57 -1.84 8.83
N VAL A 75 2.77 -2.58 8.06
CA VAL A 75 1.60 -3.30 8.57
C VAL A 75 1.83 -4.79 8.30
N PRO A 76 1.86 -5.65 9.34
CA PRO A 76 1.98 -7.08 9.14
C PRO A 76 0.78 -7.62 8.36
N LEU A 77 1.06 -8.39 7.32
CA LEU A 77 0.05 -9.10 6.53
C LEU A 77 0.11 -10.58 6.86
N ASP A 78 -1.05 -11.21 7.10
CA ASP A 78 -1.12 -12.66 7.18
C ASP A 78 -0.88 -13.26 5.77
N PRO A 79 0.17 -14.05 5.55
CA PRO A 79 0.46 -14.62 4.24
C PRO A 79 -0.57 -15.66 3.77
N ALA A 80 -1.35 -16.26 4.68
CA ALA A 80 -2.35 -17.26 4.34
C ALA A 80 -3.68 -16.63 3.89
N GLU A 81 -4.17 -15.66 4.66
CA GLU A 81 -5.48 -15.05 4.44
C GLU A 81 -5.43 -13.68 3.73
N LEU A 82 -4.23 -13.10 3.58
CA LEU A 82 -4.03 -11.74 3.07
C LEU A 82 -4.86 -10.70 3.85
N THR A 83 -4.99 -10.92 5.15
CA THR A 83 -5.75 -10.06 6.07
C THR A 83 -4.81 -9.19 6.89
N ILE A 84 -5.25 -7.95 7.10
CA ILE A 84 -4.62 -7.01 8.03
C ILE A 84 -5.26 -7.18 9.41
N ASP A 85 -4.45 -7.17 10.47
CA ASP A 85 -4.97 -7.12 11.84
C ASP A 85 -5.46 -5.69 12.15
N PRO A 86 -6.78 -5.46 12.26
CA PRO A 86 -7.33 -4.14 12.53
C PRO A 86 -6.93 -3.63 13.92
N THR A 87 -6.76 -4.53 14.90
CA THR A 87 -6.37 -4.16 16.27
C THR A 87 -4.95 -3.64 16.30
N TYR A 88 -4.04 -4.28 15.55
CA TYR A 88 -2.68 -3.79 15.38
C TYR A 88 -2.66 -2.41 14.72
N LEU A 89 -3.42 -2.25 13.64
CA LEU A 89 -3.49 -0.99 12.89
C LEU A 89 -3.99 0.15 13.78
N ASP A 90 -5.13 -0.03 14.45
CA ASP A 90 -5.72 0.99 15.34
C ASP A 90 -4.78 1.36 16.48
N THR A 91 -4.18 0.37 17.14
CA THR A 91 -3.22 0.60 18.22
C THR A 91 -2.01 1.41 17.75
N LYS A 92 -1.50 1.11 16.55
CA LYS A 92 -0.36 1.85 15.97
C LYS A 92 -0.73 3.26 15.56
N LEU A 93 -1.92 3.45 14.98
CA LEU A 93 -2.44 4.77 14.64
C LEU A 93 -2.60 5.64 15.89
N ASP A 94 -3.17 5.10 16.96
CA ASP A 94 -3.32 5.82 18.24
C ASP A 94 -1.96 6.24 18.82
N GLN A 95 -0.97 5.35 18.81
CA GLN A 95 0.39 5.67 19.26
C GLN A 95 1.02 6.78 18.41
N LEU A 96 0.86 6.72 17.08
CA LEU A 96 1.39 7.73 16.18
C LEU A 96 0.67 9.07 16.35
N LYS A 97 -0.64 9.06 16.62
CA LYS A 97 -1.43 10.27 16.87
C LYS A 97 -1.03 10.97 18.16
N GLN A 98 -0.52 10.25 19.17
CA GLN A 98 0.06 10.87 20.37
C GLN A 98 1.33 11.67 20.09
N VAL A 99 2.14 11.26 19.10
CA VAL A 99 3.40 11.93 18.75
C VAL A 99 3.21 12.95 17.61
N PHE A 100 2.32 12.63 16.68
CA PHE A 100 2.03 13.41 15.47
C PHE A 100 0.52 13.66 15.34
N PRO A 101 -0.05 14.57 16.16
CA PRO A 101 -1.51 14.77 16.23
C PRO A 101 -2.13 15.35 14.96
N ASN A 102 -1.32 15.96 14.08
CA ASN A 102 -1.75 16.57 12.83
C ASN A 102 -1.67 15.61 11.63
N LEU A 103 -1.15 14.39 11.83
CA LEU A 103 -1.09 13.37 10.79
C LEU A 103 -2.31 12.47 10.89
N ASP A 104 -2.96 12.27 9.76
CA ASP A 104 -4.07 11.35 9.63
C ASP A 104 -3.70 10.22 8.66
N PHE A 105 -4.33 9.07 8.87
CA PHE A 105 -4.27 7.94 7.96
C PHE A 105 -5.00 8.30 6.67
N ILE A 106 -4.27 8.28 5.54
CA ILE A 106 -4.83 8.69 4.24
C ILE A 106 -4.79 7.57 3.19
N GLY A 107 -4.07 6.49 3.47
CA GLY A 107 -3.92 5.40 2.53
C GLY A 107 -2.83 4.42 2.93
N TRP A 108 -2.40 3.63 1.95
CA TRP A 108 -1.51 2.51 2.15
C TRP A 108 -0.58 2.32 0.95
N TYR A 109 0.51 1.60 1.13
CA TYR A 109 1.41 1.19 0.07
C TYR A 109 1.53 -0.34 0.04
N SER A 110 1.80 -0.87 -1.15
CA SER A 110 2.33 -2.22 -1.36
C SER A 110 3.55 -2.18 -2.27
N THR A 111 4.33 -3.25 -2.25
CA THR A 111 5.43 -3.46 -3.21
C THR A 111 5.08 -4.54 -4.20
N GLY A 112 5.28 -4.25 -5.48
CA GLY A 112 5.07 -5.17 -6.58
C GLY A 112 5.36 -4.50 -7.92
N THR A 113 5.46 -5.28 -8.99
CA THR A 113 5.65 -4.75 -10.35
C THR A 113 4.35 -4.19 -10.92
N THR A 114 3.23 -4.83 -10.61
CA THR A 114 1.89 -4.45 -11.08
C THR A 114 0.86 -4.72 -9.99
N PRO A 115 -0.19 -3.89 -9.86
CA PRO A 115 -1.29 -4.15 -8.94
C PRO A 115 -2.08 -5.39 -9.36
N THR A 116 -2.37 -6.24 -8.39
CA THR A 116 -3.04 -7.54 -8.56
C THR A 116 -4.35 -7.60 -7.78
N GLU A 117 -5.13 -8.68 -7.94
CA GLU A 117 -6.33 -8.92 -7.14
C GLU A 117 -6.07 -8.96 -5.62
N ARG A 118 -4.82 -9.27 -5.22
CA ARG A 118 -4.43 -9.21 -3.80
C ARG A 118 -4.48 -7.79 -3.28
N ASP A 119 -4.01 -6.83 -4.08
CA ASP A 119 -4.04 -5.41 -3.73
C ASP A 119 -5.48 -4.91 -3.60
N LEU A 120 -6.42 -5.42 -4.41
CA LEU A 120 -7.85 -5.14 -4.24
C LEU A 120 -8.41 -5.66 -2.92
N LYS A 121 -8.06 -6.91 -2.55
CA LYS A 121 -8.50 -7.48 -1.26
C LYS A 121 -7.96 -6.68 -0.09
N ILE A 122 -6.71 -6.25 -0.14
CA ILE A 122 -6.11 -5.39 0.89
C ILE A 122 -6.81 -4.03 0.92
N HIS A 123 -7.03 -3.42 -0.25
CA HIS A 123 -7.71 -2.13 -0.36
C HIS A 123 -9.11 -2.16 0.27
N SER A 124 -9.90 -3.21 0.03
CA SER A 124 -11.25 -3.36 0.61
C SER A 124 -11.28 -3.53 2.12
N GLN A 125 -10.15 -3.84 2.76
CA GLN A 125 -10.05 -3.94 4.22
C GLN A 125 -9.69 -2.60 4.88
N LEU A 126 -9.15 -1.65 4.11
CA LEU A 126 -8.62 -0.37 4.59
C LEU A 126 -9.49 0.83 4.21
N VAL A 127 -10.46 0.64 3.30
CA VAL A 127 -11.35 1.67 2.73
C VAL A 127 -12.81 1.28 2.91
#